data_AF-A0A973CS22-F1
#
_entry.id   AF-A0A973CS22-F1
#
_cell.length_a   1.000
_cell.length_b   1.000
_cell.length_c   1.000
_cell.angle_alpha   90.00
_cell.angle_beta   90.00
_cell.angle_gamma   90.00
#
_symmetry.space_group_name_H-M   'P 1'
#
loop_
_entity.id
_entity.type
_entity.pdbx_description
1 polymer ?
#
loop_
_entity_poly.entity_id
_entity_poly.type
_entity_poly.pdbx_seq_one_letter_code
_entity_poly.pdbx_strand_id
1 'polypeptide(L)'
;MKEFHRVLKSDGWAILLVPICDIDKTFEDASIVDPQEREKVFGEIDHVRNYGSDYVDRLKSAGFSVDSYSAKDLANPQDIVRMGLNPTFTGAIFLCTK
;
A
#
# COMPACT_ATOMS: atom_id res chain seq x y z
N MET A 1 -1.25 -2.63 10.79
CA MET A 1 0.15 -2.68 10.29
C MET A 1 1.13 -3.29 11.28
N LYS A 2 1.03 -3.02 12.60
CA LYS A 2 1.91 -3.62 13.63
C LYS A 2 2.05 -5.14 13.56
N GLU A 3 1.00 -5.84 13.13
CA GLU A 3 1.05 -7.29 13.00
C GLU A 3 2.04 -7.77 11.93
N PHE A 4 2.15 -7.08 10.79
CA PHE A 4 3.19 -7.38 9.79
C PHE A 4 4.59 -7.27 10.39
N HIS A 5 4.85 -6.20 11.16
CA HIS A 5 6.13 -6.01 11.84
C HIS A 5 6.41 -7.09 12.90
N ARG A 6 5.38 -7.54 13.63
CA ARG A 6 5.48 -8.59 14.66
C ARG A 6 5.86 -9.95 14.06
N VAL A 7 5.26 -10.32 12.92
CA VAL A 7 5.48 -11.65 12.31
C VAL A 7 6.78 -11.78 11.54
N LEU A 8 7.36 -10.67 11.07
CA LEU A 8 8.66 -10.69 10.43
C LEU A 8 9.79 -11.03 11.43
N LYS A 9 10.78 -11.77 10.94
CA LYS A 9 12.07 -11.98 11.62
C LYS A 9 12.71 -10.64 11.97
N SER A 10 13.64 -10.63 12.93
CA SER A 10 14.31 -9.41 13.40
C SER A 10 15.03 -8.63 12.29
N ASP A 11 15.52 -9.30 11.26
CA ASP A 11 16.16 -8.75 10.05
C ASP A 11 15.26 -8.88 8.80
N GLY A 12 13.98 -9.16 9.02
CA GLY A 12 13.00 -9.38 7.97
C GLY A 12 12.58 -8.08 7.29
N TRP A 13 12.14 -8.22 6.04
CA TRP A 13 11.59 -7.14 5.24
C TRP A 13 10.33 -7.60 4.52
N ALA A 14 9.53 -6.64 4.08
CA ALA A 14 8.33 -6.88 3.29
C ALA A 14 8.21 -5.81 2.19
N ILE A 15 7.64 -6.20 1.05
CA ILE A 15 7.14 -5.27 0.04
C ILE A 15 5.64 -5.22 0.22
N LEU A 16 5.11 -4.05 0.59
CA LEU A 16 3.68 -3.87 0.90
C LEU A 16 3.06 -2.92 -0.12
N LEU A 17 2.28 -3.47 -1.05
CA LEU A 17 1.68 -2.72 -2.15
C LEU A 17 0.19 -2.51 -1.89
N VAL A 18 -0.26 -1.27 -2.04
CA VAL A 18 -1.67 -0.88 -2.02
C VAL A 18 -1.90 0.27 -3.00
N PRO A 19 -3.08 0.37 -3.62
CA PRO A 19 -3.49 1.60 -4.28
C PRO A 19 -3.56 2.74 -3.25
N ILE A 20 -2.97 3.89 -3.59
CA ILE A 20 -3.09 5.13 -2.80
C ILE A 20 -4.13 6.01 -3.47
N CYS A 21 -5.19 6.34 -2.75
CA CYS A 21 -6.24 7.24 -3.17
C CYS A 21 -5.81 8.70 -3.01
N ASP A 22 -6.40 9.59 -3.81
CA ASP A 22 -6.17 11.05 -3.74
C ASP A 22 -6.93 11.67 -2.55
N ILE A 23 -6.58 11.23 -1.34
CA ILE A 23 -7.10 11.71 -0.06
C ILE A 23 -5.95 11.84 0.95
N ASP A 24 -6.03 12.83 1.83
CA ASP A 24 -4.95 13.12 2.78
C ASP A 24 -4.77 12.03 3.85
N LYS A 25 -5.88 11.42 4.29
CA LYS A 25 -5.87 10.42 5.36
C LYS A 25 -6.62 9.18 4.91
N THR A 26 -6.08 8.03 5.29
CA THR A 26 -6.70 6.72 5.11
C THR A 26 -8.09 6.74 5.72
N PHE A 27 -9.08 6.48 4.89
CA PHE A 27 -10.46 6.35 5.32
C PHE A 27 -10.75 4.87 5.60
N GLU A 28 -11.18 4.56 6.83
CA GLU A 28 -11.59 3.22 7.23
C GLU A 28 -12.73 3.29 8.24
N ASP A 29 -13.72 2.41 8.11
CA ASP A 29 -14.85 2.33 9.03
C ASP A 29 -15.26 0.87 9.24
N ALA A 30 -14.95 0.36 10.43
CA ALA A 30 -15.24 -1.03 10.81
C ALA A 30 -16.72 -1.30 11.09
N SER A 31 -17.55 -0.25 11.19
CA SER A 31 -19.00 -0.40 11.39
C SER A 31 -19.73 -0.77 10.09
N ILE A 32 -19.11 -0.54 8.92
CA ILE A 32 -19.63 -0.91 7.60
C ILE A 32 -19.36 -2.39 7.34
N VAL A 33 -20.32 -3.23 7.74
CA VAL A 33 -20.22 -4.69 7.63
C VAL A 33 -20.98 -5.28 6.44
N ASP A 34 -21.94 -4.54 5.88
CA ASP A 34 -22.73 -4.99 4.73
C ASP A 34 -21.88 -4.91 3.44
N PRO A 35 -21.77 -5.99 2.64
CA PRO A 35 -20.96 -6.01 1.42
C PRO A 35 -21.39 -4.98 0.36
N GLN A 36 -22.70 -4.68 0.23
CA GLN A 36 -23.16 -3.69 -0.75
C GLN A 36 -22.82 -2.28 -0.30
N GLU A 37 -22.90 -2.00 1.00
CA GLU A 37 -22.44 -0.73 1.54
C GLU A 37 -20.91 -0.58 1.43
N ARG A 38 -20.14 -1.66 1.58
CA ARG A 38 -18.69 -1.65 1.31
C ARG A 38 -18.36 -1.31 -0.12
N GLU A 39 -19.07 -1.90 -1.09
CA GLU A 39 -18.88 -1.57 -2.50
C GLU A 39 -19.16 -0.09 -2.78
N LYS A 40 -20.25 0.47 -2.23
CA LYS A 40 -20.58 1.89 -2.39
C LYS A 40 -19.51 2.82 -1.81
N VAL A 41 -18.91 2.44 -0.69
CA VAL A 41 -18.02 3.31 0.10
C VAL A 41 -16.54 3.12 -0.25
N PHE A 42 -16.12 1.87 -0.45
CA PHE A 42 -14.73 1.48 -0.70
C PHE A 42 -14.48 0.96 -2.13
N GLY A 43 -15.51 0.93 -2.98
CA GLY A 43 -15.42 0.55 -4.39
C GLY A 43 -15.43 -0.97 -4.65
N GLU A 44 -15.38 -1.80 -3.62
CA GLU A 44 -15.40 -3.26 -3.74
C GLU A 44 -16.03 -3.90 -2.48
N ILE A 45 -16.74 -5.01 -2.66
CA ILE A 45 -17.54 -5.67 -1.60
C ILE A 45 -16.71 -6.12 -0.39
N ASP A 46 -15.42 -6.42 -0.59
CA ASP A 46 -14.53 -6.94 0.45
C ASP A 46 -13.55 -5.88 0.98
N HIS A 47 -13.56 -4.67 0.42
CA HIS A 47 -12.75 -3.58 0.92
C HIS A 47 -13.30 -3.01 2.22
N VAL A 48 -12.40 -2.61 3.11
CA VAL A 48 -12.72 -2.04 4.43
C VAL A 48 -12.04 -0.70 4.68
N ARG A 49 -11.26 -0.22 3.70
CA ARG A 49 -10.50 1.02 3.77
C ARG A 49 -10.01 1.48 2.40
N ASN A 50 -9.81 2.78 2.27
CA ASN A 50 -9.12 3.44 1.18
C ASN A 50 -7.86 4.12 1.73
N TYR A 51 -6.67 3.72 1.29
CA TYR A 51 -5.43 4.29 1.81
C TYR A 51 -5.15 5.68 1.21
N GLY A 52 -4.86 6.64 2.08
CA GLY A 52 -4.50 8.00 1.69
C GLY A 52 -2.99 8.24 1.64
N SER A 53 -2.60 9.50 1.47
CA SER A 53 -1.20 9.92 1.46
C SER A 53 -0.48 9.68 2.80
N ASP A 54 -1.23 9.46 3.89
CA ASP A 54 -0.72 9.06 5.22
C ASP A 54 -0.21 7.60 5.32
N TYR A 55 -0.30 6.80 4.24
CA TYR A 55 0.05 5.37 4.27
C TYR A 55 1.47 5.08 4.79
N VAL A 56 2.47 5.85 4.34
CA VAL A 56 3.87 5.69 4.76
C VAL A 56 4.01 5.98 6.26
N ASP A 57 3.32 6.99 6.77
CA ASP A 57 3.37 7.34 8.19
C ASP A 57 2.71 6.27 9.06
N ARG A 58 1.65 5.61 8.56
CA ARG A 58 1.03 4.46 9.23
C ARG A 58 2.00 3.28 9.32
N LEU A 59 2.78 3.00 8.27
CA LEU A 59 3.81 1.95 8.26
C LEU A 59 4.94 2.28 9.24
N LYS A 60 5.45 3.51 9.22
CA LYS A 60 6.48 3.98 10.17
C LYS A 60 6.00 3.90 11.61
N SER A 61 4.76 4.31 11.88
CA SER A 61 4.13 4.21 13.20
C SER A 61 3.96 2.77 13.69
N ALA A 62 4.04 1.78 12.79
CA ALA A 62 4.02 0.37 13.13
C ALA A 62 5.41 -0.21 13.48
N GLY A 63 6.48 0.57 13.31
CA GLY A 63 7.86 0.19 13.61
C GLY A 63 8.75 -0.03 12.39
N PHE A 64 8.22 0.12 11.17
CA PHE A 64 9.02 -0.07 9.95
C PHE A 64 9.88 1.14 9.61
N SER A 65 11.09 0.88 9.11
CA SER A 65 11.77 1.79 8.18
C SER A 65 11.19 1.58 6.78
N VAL A 66 10.88 2.64 6.06
CA VAL A 66 10.14 2.56 4.77
C VAL A 66 10.87 3.34 3.70
N ASP A 67 11.25 2.64 2.64
CA ASP A 67 11.75 3.22 1.39
C ASP A 67 10.69 3.08 0.30
N SER A 68 10.45 4.17 -0.43
CA SER A 68 9.47 4.22 -1.52
C SER A 68 10.18 4.27 -2.85
N TYR A 69 9.80 3.37 -3.76
CA TYR A 69 10.34 3.29 -5.10
C TYR A 69 9.23 3.44 -6.14
N SER A 70 9.59 3.93 -7.31
CA SER A 70 8.80 3.82 -8.53
C SER A 70 9.40 2.76 -9.45
N ALA A 71 8.66 2.38 -10.51
CA ALA A 71 9.19 1.49 -11.54
C ALA A 71 10.51 2.00 -12.17
N LYS A 72 10.68 3.34 -12.25
CA LYS A 72 11.87 3.98 -12.83
C LYS A 72 13.11 3.84 -11.97
N ASP A 73 12.94 3.66 -10.67
CA ASP A 73 14.06 3.45 -9.74
C ASP A 73 14.59 2.02 -9.79
N LEU A 74 13.79 1.08 -10.32
CA LEU A 74 14.07 -0.36 -10.28
C LEU A 74 14.39 -0.97 -11.65
N ALA A 75 13.94 -0.35 -12.74
CA ALA A 75 14.09 -0.90 -14.08
C ALA A 75 14.37 0.18 -15.12
N ASN A 76 15.11 -0.21 -16.17
CA ASN A 76 15.31 0.65 -17.33
C ASN A 76 14.01 0.78 -18.16
N PRO A 77 13.87 1.79 -19.04
CA PRO A 77 12.65 2.02 -19.80
C PRO A 77 12.18 0.84 -20.66
N GLN A 78 13.11 0.05 -21.23
CA GLN A 78 12.75 -1.09 -22.07
C GLN A 78 12.12 -2.21 -21.24
N ASP A 79 12.67 -2.49 -20.07
CA ASP A 79 12.13 -3.48 -19.14
C ASP A 79 10.81 -3.03 -18.51
N ILE A 80 10.64 -1.74 -18.20
CA ILE A 80 9.36 -1.20 -17.71
C ILE A 80 8.23 -1.50 -18.69
N VAL A 81 8.45 -1.28 -19.99
CA VAL A 81 7.47 -1.58 -21.04
C VAL A 81 7.25 -3.09 -21.15
N ARG A 82 8.35 -3.87 -21.20
CA ARG A 82 8.29 -5.33 -21.33
C ARG A 82 7.54 -6.01 -20.18
N MET A 83 7.69 -5.50 -18.95
CA MET A 83 7.07 -6.04 -17.74
C MET A 83 5.69 -5.46 -17.45
N GLY A 84 5.24 -4.46 -18.22
CA GLY A 84 3.94 -3.81 -18.00
C GLY A 84 3.89 -2.91 -16.76
N LEU A 85 5.02 -2.40 -16.28
CA LEU A 85 5.12 -1.54 -15.10
C LEU A 85 4.73 -0.09 -15.43
N ASN A 86 3.51 0.10 -15.92
CA ASN A 86 3.02 1.42 -16.33
C ASN A 86 3.07 2.40 -15.14
N PRO A 87 3.81 3.53 -15.23
CA PRO A 87 3.95 4.49 -14.14
C PRO A 87 2.63 5.04 -13.61
N THR A 88 1.59 5.09 -14.45
CA THR A 88 0.25 5.56 -14.06
C THR A 88 -0.46 4.59 -13.14
N PHE A 89 -0.24 3.27 -13.29
CA PHE A 89 -0.99 2.23 -12.58
C PHE A 89 -0.17 1.46 -11.54
N THR A 90 1.15 1.40 -11.70
CA THR A 90 2.04 0.63 -10.81
C THR A 90 2.12 1.26 -9.42
N GLY A 91 1.87 2.56 -9.30
CA GLY A 91 1.96 3.29 -8.03
C GLY A 91 3.36 3.24 -7.43
N ALA A 92 3.44 3.50 -6.13
CA ALA A 92 4.66 3.39 -5.35
C ALA A 92 4.84 1.97 -4.79
N ILE A 93 6.08 1.54 -4.73
CA ILE A 93 6.52 0.26 -4.16
C ILE A 93 7.16 0.57 -2.80
N PHE A 94 6.58 0.05 -1.72
CA PHE A 94 7.04 0.33 -0.36
C PHE A 94 7.84 -0.86 0.18
N LEU A 95 9.16 -0.70 0.23
CA LEU A 95 10.05 -1.62 0.92
C LEU A 95 10.07 -1.27 2.40
N CYS A 96 9.62 -2.20 3.23
CA CYS A 96 9.51 -2.05 4.68
C CYS A 96 10.53 -2.97 5.36
N THR A 97 11.45 -2.40 6.12
CA THR A 97 12.47 -3.13 6.89
C THR A 97 12.23 -2.95 8.39
N LYS A 98 12.58 -3.97 9.17
CA LYS A 98 12.49 -3.98 10.64
C LYS A 98 13.75 -3.42 11.28
#